data_AF-A0A3E0WDD0-F1
#
_entry.id   AF-A0A3E0WDD0-F1
#
_cell.length_a   1.000
_cell.length_b   1.000
_cell.length_c   1.000
_cell.angle_alpha   90.00
_cell.angle_beta   90.00
_cell.angle_gamma   90.00
#
_symmetry.space_group_name_H-M   'P 1'
#
loop_
_entity.id
_entity.type
_entity.pdbx_description
1 polymer ?
#
loop_
_entity_poly.entity_id
_entity_poly.type
_entity_poly.pdbx_seq_one_letter_code
_entity_poly.pdbx_strand_id
1 'polypeptide(L)'
;MYLSACGSDAACLPGATMTISRLTAFLLVVPAVCTVLLLAGCSSASNDVPLSTGAPTARAQDPTPRPTVSAPSVEQTGDVFALAVGDCLNDGTDTHVSEVPTVDCATAHDLEVYYEFDLPDAEAFPGTGPVGDAAETGCRNQFDSFVGVSYDQSILAFTEYVPTETSWGSGDRTVICVLGDPNGKTTGTLRGAAS
;
A
#
# COMPACT_ATOMS: atom_id res chain seq x y z
N MET A 1 19.99 -56.61 28.83
CA MET A 1 18.77 -57.39 28.53
C MET A 1 17.82 -56.40 27.83
N TYR A 2 17.87 -56.16 26.51
CA TYR A 2 17.52 -57.06 25.38
C TYR A 2 16.20 -57.79 25.73
N LEU A 3 15.02 -57.64 25.08
CA LEU A 3 14.68 -57.45 23.67
C LEU A 3 13.16 -57.16 23.48
N SER A 4 12.83 -56.54 22.33
CA SER A 4 11.70 -56.80 21.39
C SER A 4 10.24 -56.62 21.84
N ALA A 5 9.32 -56.13 21.00
CA ALA A 5 9.22 -56.35 19.54
C ALA A 5 8.55 -55.17 18.79
N CYS A 6 9.21 -54.72 17.70
CA CYS A 6 8.54 -54.10 16.55
C CYS A 6 7.87 -55.21 15.72
N GLY A 7 6.64 -54.95 15.27
CA GLY A 7 5.92 -55.80 14.35
C GLY A 7 6.52 -55.76 12.95
N SER A 8 6.81 -56.94 12.43
CA SER A 8 7.13 -57.26 11.05
C SER A 8 5.90 -57.09 10.17
N ASP A 9 5.94 -56.16 9.22
CA ASP A 9 5.81 -56.45 7.79
C ASP A 9 5.92 -55.18 6.92
N ALA A 10 6.83 -55.28 5.94
CA ALA A 10 6.95 -54.54 4.69
C ALA A 10 7.41 -53.06 4.69
N ALA A 11 8.67 -52.91 4.26
CA ALA A 11 9.26 -51.80 3.50
C ALA A 11 9.76 -50.55 4.27
N CYS A 12 10.87 -50.72 4.99
CA CYS A 12 11.92 -49.70 5.02
C CYS A 12 12.50 -49.54 3.61
N LEU A 13 12.12 -48.47 2.90
CA LEU A 13 12.83 -48.06 1.69
C LEU A 13 14.07 -47.22 2.09
N PRO A 14 15.26 -47.56 1.58
CA PRO A 14 16.46 -46.75 1.77
C PRO A 14 16.49 -45.55 0.82
N GLY A 15 16.85 -44.39 1.36
CA GLY A 15 17.64 -43.34 0.71
C GLY A 15 17.21 -42.87 -0.68
N ALA A 16 16.24 -41.96 -0.73
CA ALA A 16 16.16 -41.01 -1.84
C ALA A 16 17.03 -39.78 -1.50
N THR A 17 18.34 -39.88 -1.78
CA THR A 17 19.19 -38.69 -1.88
C THR A 17 18.71 -37.89 -3.09
N MET A 18 17.93 -36.84 -2.87
CA MET A 18 17.51 -35.92 -3.92
C MET A 18 18.72 -35.07 -4.30
N THR A 19 19.35 -35.48 -5.40
CA THR A 19 20.50 -34.84 -6.03
C THR A 19 20.19 -33.39 -6.41
N ILE A 20 21.11 -32.50 -6.06
CA ILE A 20 21.16 -31.09 -6.46
C ILE A 20 21.22 -31.02 -7.99
N SER A 21 20.11 -30.67 -8.63
CA SER A 21 20.07 -30.39 -10.07
C SER A 21 20.67 -29.00 -10.30
N ARG A 22 21.95 -28.95 -10.62
CA ARG A 22 22.61 -27.75 -11.13
C ARG A 22 22.10 -27.48 -12.54
N LEU A 23 21.04 -26.68 -12.65
CA LEU A 23 20.59 -26.14 -13.93
C LEU A 23 21.65 -25.15 -14.44
N THR A 24 22.34 -25.66 -15.44
CA THR A 24 23.34 -25.04 -16.29
C THR A 24 22.97 -23.62 -16.75
N ALA A 25 23.98 -22.75 -16.67
CA ALA A 25 24.02 -21.41 -17.23
C ALA A 25 23.52 -21.36 -18.68
N PHE A 26 22.51 -20.53 -18.93
CA PHE A 26 22.23 -19.99 -20.26
C PHE A 26 22.84 -18.58 -20.35
N LEU A 27 24.09 -18.56 -20.80
CA LEU A 27 24.72 -17.37 -21.37
C LEU A 27 24.01 -17.06 -22.69
N LEU A 28 23.22 -15.98 -22.72
CA LEU A 28 22.86 -15.29 -23.95
C LEU A 28 23.31 -13.84 -23.86
N VAL A 29 24.48 -13.60 -24.43
CA VAL A 29 25.01 -12.28 -24.77
C VAL A 29 24.10 -11.69 -25.83
N VAL A 30 23.37 -10.63 -25.51
CA VAL A 30 22.68 -9.80 -26.52
C VAL A 30 23.54 -8.57 -26.78
N PRO A 31 23.93 -8.30 -28.05
CA PRO A 31 24.85 -7.23 -28.39
C PRO A 31 24.19 -5.87 -28.23
N ALA A 32 24.96 -4.93 -27.67
CA ALA A 32 24.69 -3.51 -27.68
C ALA A 32 24.49 -3.02 -29.13
N VAL A 33 23.31 -2.47 -29.43
CA VAL A 33 23.09 -1.68 -30.65
C VAL A 33 23.06 -0.20 -30.25
N CYS A 34 24.19 0.46 -30.48
CA CYS A 34 24.27 1.90 -30.62
C CYS A 34 23.51 2.31 -31.89
N THR A 35 22.50 3.17 -31.77
CA THR A 35 22.17 4.08 -32.88
C THR A 35 21.81 5.45 -32.35
N VAL A 36 22.60 6.42 -32.82
CA VAL A 36 22.70 7.82 -32.44
C VAL A 36 21.69 8.66 -33.24
N LEU A 37 21.11 9.65 -32.55
CA LEU A 37 20.53 10.93 -32.98
C LEU A 37 20.21 11.17 -34.48
N LEU A 38 18.99 11.65 -34.74
CA LEU A 38 18.77 12.77 -35.65
C LEU A 38 17.71 13.74 -35.10
N LEU A 39 18.14 15.00 -34.97
CA LEU A 39 17.31 16.17 -34.68
C LEU A 39 16.48 16.56 -35.91
N ALA A 40 15.20 16.83 -35.69
CA ALA A 40 14.39 17.72 -36.51
C ALA A 40 13.45 18.47 -35.53
N GLY A 41 13.48 19.78 -35.33
CA GLY A 41 13.86 20.83 -36.27
C GLY A 41 12.62 21.34 -37.00
N CYS A 42 11.70 22.01 -36.30
CA CYS A 42 10.65 22.82 -36.92
C CYS A 42 10.78 24.26 -36.43
N SER A 43 11.57 25.05 -37.15
CA SER A 43 11.49 26.52 -37.14
C SER A 43 10.61 26.96 -38.30
N SER A 44 9.66 27.86 -38.05
CA SER A 44 9.06 28.79 -39.01
C SER A 44 8.45 29.92 -38.18
N ALA A 45 9.18 31.02 -37.96
CA ALA A 45 9.30 32.17 -38.85
C ALA A 45 7.97 32.91 -39.04
N SER A 46 7.87 33.99 -38.26
CA SER A 46 7.20 35.27 -38.47
C SER A 46 6.31 35.44 -39.70
N ASN A 47 5.06 35.86 -39.46
CA ASN A 47 4.35 36.70 -40.42
C ASN A 47 3.80 37.92 -39.68
N ASP A 48 4.16 39.07 -40.26
CA ASP A 48 3.87 40.41 -39.82
C ASP A 48 2.39 40.80 -39.86
N VAL A 49 2.13 41.83 -39.07
CA VAL A 49 0.89 42.56 -38.80
C VAL A 49 0.31 43.24 -40.05
N PRO A 50 -1.02 43.32 -40.19
CA PRO A 50 -1.64 44.51 -40.76
C PRO A 50 -2.34 45.34 -39.67
N LEU A 51 -1.93 46.61 -39.63
CA LEU A 51 -2.56 47.72 -38.92
C LEU A 51 -4.07 47.77 -39.23
N SER A 52 -4.90 47.82 -38.20
CA SER A 52 -6.24 48.37 -38.28
C SER A 52 -6.42 49.43 -37.19
N THR A 53 -6.39 50.68 -37.64
CA THR A 53 -6.62 51.89 -36.85
C THR A 53 -8.10 52.02 -36.52
N GLY A 54 -8.43 52.08 -35.23
CA GLY A 54 -9.76 52.45 -34.73
C GLY A 54 -9.68 52.86 -33.26
N ALA A 55 -9.71 54.16 -33.00
CA ALA A 55 -9.71 54.76 -31.65
C ALA A 55 -11.16 54.91 -31.12
N PRO A 56 -11.41 55.56 -29.96
CA PRO A 56 -11.25 55.02 -28.61
C PRO A 56 -12.54 55.16 -27.76
N THR A 57 -12.87 54.26 -26.83
CA THR A 57 -13.61 54.63 -25.59
C THR A 57 -13.67 53.52 -24.54
N ALA A 58 -13.57 53.94 -23.27
CA ALA A 58 -14.15 53.35 -22.06
C ALA A 58 -13.41 52.21 -21.31
N ARG A 59 -12.61 52.62 -20.31
CA ARG A 59 -12.72 52.35 -18.86
C ARG A 59 -12.68 50.89 -18.30
N ALA A 60 -11.75 50.70 -17.34
CA ALA A 60 -11.72 49.71 -16.23
C ALA A 60 -11.52 48.24 -16.64
N GLN A 61 -10.67 47.39 -16.04
CA GLN A 61 -10.10 47.30 -14.69
C GLN A 61 -8.81 46.45 -14.79
N ASP A 62 -7.80 46.80 -14.01
CA ASP A 62 -6.59 45.99 -13.79
C ASP A 62 -6.94 44.73 -12.97
N PRO A 63 -6.75 43.50 -13.46
CA PRO A 63 -6.85 42.33 -12.62
C PRO A 63 -5.51 42.15 -11.90
N THR A 64 -5.52 42.46 -10.61
CA THR A 64 -4.50 42.10 -9.63
C THR A 64 -4.02 40.66 -9.85
N PRO A 65 -2.71 40.36 -9.79
CA PRO A 65 -2.25 38.97 -9.83
C PRO A 65 -2.82 38.26 -8.61
N ARG A 66 -3.73 37.31 -8.84
CA ARG A 66 -4.23 36.43 -7.80
C ARG A 66 -3.02 35.66 -7.27
N PRO A 67 -2.74 35.66 -5.95
CA PRO A 67 -1.79 34.72 -5.42
C PRO A 67 -2.31 33.34 -5.78
N THR A 68 -1.53 32.58 -6.55
CA THR A 68 -1.79 31.16 -6.75
C THR A 68 -1.60 30.53 -5.39
N VAL A 69 -2.70 30.41 -4.65
CA VAL A 69 -2.78 29.53 -3.50
C VAL A 69 -2.56 28.15 -4.10
N SER A 70 -1.35 27.63 -3.95
CA SER A 70 -1.09 26.20 -4.10
C SER A 70 -2.22 25.49 -3.37
N ALA A 71 -2.99 24.70 -4.12
CA ALA A 71 -4.09 23.95 -3.56
C ALA A 71 -3.57 23.24 -2.30
N PRO A 72 -4.25 23.38 -1.15
CA PRO A 72 -3.91 22.53 -0.01
C PRO A 72 -4.06 21.09 -0.50
N SER A 73 -3.07 20.25 -0.22
CA SER A 73 -3.20 18.81 -0.28
C SER A 73 -4.51 18.48 0.39
N VAL A 74 -5.46 17.93 -0.37
CA VAL A 74 -6.78 17.60 0.15
C VAL A 74 -6.57 16.45 1.10
N GLU A 75 -6.42 16.75 2.38
CA GLU A 75 -6.74 15.79 3.43
C GLU A 75 -8.23 15.48 3.25
N GLN A 76 -8.53 14.39 2.55
CA GLN A 76 -9.88 13.87 2.51
C GLN A 76 -10.14 13.32 3.90
N THR A 77 -10.93 14.06 4.68
CA THR A 77 -11.51 13.62 5.95
C THR A 77 -12.39 12.41 5.65
N GLY A 78 -11.77 11.23 5.67
CA GLY A 78 -12.44 9.95 5.62
C GLY A 78 -12.85 9.57 7.03
N ASP A 79 -14.15 9.36 7.22
CA ASP A 79 -14.69 8.54 8.31
C ASP A 79 -13.82 7.27 8.44
N VAL A 80 -13.57 6.75 9.64
CA VAL A 80 -12.81 5.48 9.76
C VAL A 80 -13.47 4.32 8.99
N PHE A 81 -14.75 4.47 8.62
CA PHE A 81 -15.47 3.64 7.65
C PHE A 81 -15.06 3.81 6.17
N ALA A 82 -14.04 4.62 5.85
CA ALA A 82 -13.65 4.95 4.49
C ALA A 82 -12.23 4.52 4.10
N LEU A 83 -11.48 3.87 5.00
CA LEU A 83 -10.17 3.31 4.66
C LEU A 83 -10.34 2.04 3.84
N ALA A 84 -9.74 2.01 2.65
CA ALA A 84 -9.75 0.86 1.76
C ALA A 84 -8.33 0.32 1.53
N VAL A 85 -8.20 -0.94 1.14
CA VAL A 85 -6.91 -1.55 0.81
C VAL A 85 -6.17 -0.74 -0.26
N GLY A 86 -4.93 -0.33 0.05
CA GLY A 86 -4.08 0.53 -0.76
C GLY A 86 -4.11 2.00 -0.36
N ASP A 87 -4.95 2.39 0.59
CA ASP A 87 -4.92 3.75 1.14
C ASP A 87 -3.70 3.92 2.05
N CYS A 88 -2.97 5.01 1.83
CA CYS A 88 -1.86 5.43 2.68
C CYS A 88 -2.30 6.52 3.65
N LEU A 89 -1.76 6.51 4.85
CA LEU A 89 -2.18 7.39 5.93
C LEU A 89 -0.98 7.77 6.80
N ASN A 90 -1.09 8.90 7.47
CA ASN A 90 -0.20 9.21 8.59
C ASN A 90 -0.88 8.71 9.85
N ASP A 91 -0.10 8.14 10.76
CA ASP A 91 -0.62 7.80 12.08
C ASP A 91 -0.96 9.12 12.78
N GLY A 92 -2.25 9.33 13.03
CA GLY A 92 -2.75 10.59 13.57
C GLY A 92 -2.32 10.75 15.03
N THR A 93 -1.78 11.92 15.39
CA THR A 93 -1.60 12.28 16.82
C THR A 93 -2.92 12.59 17.52
N ASP A 94 -4.02 12.66 16.76
CA ASP A 94 -5.33 13.10 17.25
C ASP A 94 -6.17 11.90 17.67
N THR A 95 -6.48 11.90 18.97
CA THR A 95 -7.09 10.83 19.76
C THR A 95 -8.57 10.56 19.45
N HIS A 96 -9.02 10.86 18.23
CA HIS A 96 -10.36 10.55 17.75
C HIS A 96 -10.28 9.56 16.59
N VAL A 97 -10.52 8.29 16.91
CA VAL A 97 -10.63 7.13 15.99
C VAL A 97 -11.85 7.25 15.06
N SER A 98 -12.39 8.45 14.83
CA SER A 98 -13.55 8.67 13.99
C SER A 98 -13.19 9.13 12.58
N GLU A 99 -12.02 9.73 12.37
CA GLU A 99 -11.56 10.11 11.02
C GLU A 99 -10.04 9.92 10.92
N VAL A 100 -9.59 9.14 9.95
CA VAL A 100 -8.16 8.97 9.64
C VAL A 100 -7.94 9.44 8.21
N PRO A 101 -7.39 10.65 8.01
CA PRO A 101 -7.21 11.19 6.67
C PRO A 101 -6.18 10.39 5.88
N THR A 102 -6.52 10.07 4.64
CA THR A 102 -5.60 9.41 3.70
C THR A 102 -4.73 10.43 2.98
N VAL A 103 -3.56 9.98 2.55
CA VAL A 103 -2.58 10.74 1.77
C VAL A 103 -2.19 9.96 0.52
N ASP A 104 -1.68 10.65 -0.50
CA ASP A 104 -1.10 9.99 -1.66
C ASP A 104 0.11 9.15 -1.22
N CYS A 105 0.11 7.85 -1.55
CA CYS A 105 1.22 6.95 -1.26
C CYS A 105 2.56 7.42 -1.86
N ALA A 106 2.55 8.21 -2.94
CA ALA A 106 3.75 8.82 -3.51
C ALA A 106 4.34 9.94 -2.62
N THR A 107 3.63 10.35 -1.56
CA THR A 107 4.12 11.22 -0.50
C THR A 107 4.56 10.38 0.69
N ALA A 108 5.49 10.90 1.50
CA ALA A 108 5.90 10.25 2.73
C ALA A 108 4.72 10.02 3.69
N HIS A 109 4.49 8.78 4.11
CA HIS A 109 3.38 8.36 4.98
C HIS A 109 3.84 7.32 6.00
N ASP A 110 3.06 7.09 7.06
CA ASP A 110 3.43 6.14 8.13
C ASP A 110 2.92 4.73 7.85
N LEU A 111 1.68 4.61 7.37
CA LEU A 111 0.99 3.33 7.24
C LEU A 111 0.29 3.22 5.88
N GLU A 112 0.06 1.98 5.45
CA GLU A 112 -0.79 1.61 4.32
C GLU A 112 -1.76 0.49 4.72
N VAL A 113 -3.02 0.61 4.32
CA VAL A 113 -4.03 -0.43 4.48
C VAL A 113 -3.71 -1.58 3.53
N TYR A 114 -3.53 -2.79 4.06
CA TYR A 114 -3.19 -3.95 3.24
C TYR A 114 -4.27 -5.02 3.20
N TYR A 115 -5.16 -5.00 4.19
CA TYR A 115 -6.24 -5.96 4.28
C TYR A 115 -7.42 -5.39 5.08
N GLU A 116 -8.61 -5.87 4.75
CA GLU A 116 -9.86 -5.53 5.41
C GLU A 116 -10.74 -6.79 5.42
N PHE A 117 -11.39 -7.05 6.55
CA PHE A 117 -12.34 -8.15 6.67
C PHE A 117 -13.33 -7.92 7.80
N ASP A 118 -14.46 -8.62 7.76
CA ASP A 118 -15.45 -8.59 8.83
C ASP A 118 -15.27 -9.75 9.81
N LEU A 119 -15.40 -9.45 11.10
CA LEU A 119 -15.53 -10.44 12.15
C LEU A 119 -16.87 -11.18 12.05
N PRO A 120 -16.96 -12.42 12.56
CA PRO A 120 -18.23 -13.13 12.66
C PRO A 120 -19.26 -12.31 13.43
N ASP A 121 -20.49 -12.29 12.93
CA ASP A 121 -21.55 -11.54 13.57
C ASP A 121 -21.96 -12.13 14.93
N ALA A 122 -22.24 -11.26 15.89
CA ALA A 122 -22.79 -11.60 17.20
C ALA A 122 -23.63 -10.44 17.76
N GLU A 123 -24.71 -10.76 18.45
CA GLU A 123 -25.63 -9.77 19.05
C GLU A 123 -24.95 -8.92 20.14
N ALA A 124 -24.10 -9.54 20.95
CA ALA A 124 -23.35 -8.87 22.01
C ALA A 124 -21.88 -8.70 21.62
N PHE A 125 -21.27 -7.58 22.01
CA PHE A 125 -19.85 -7.36 21.80
C PHE A 125 -19.03 -8.46 22.51
N PRO A 126 -18.18 -9.22 21.79
CA PRO A 126 -17.42 -10.34 22.37
C PRO A 126 -16.41 -9.92 23.45
N GLY A 127 -16.10 -8.62 23.52
CA GLY A 127 -15.05 -8.07 24.35
C GLY A 127 -13.80 -7.75 23.54
N THR A 128 -12.96 -6.87 24.06
CA THR A 128 -11.76 -6.36 23.37
C THR A 128 -10.72 -7.44 23.12
N GLY A 129 -10.55 -8.39 24.06
CA GLY A 129 -9.60 -9.50 23.91
C GLY A 129 -9.93 -10.41 22.72
N PRO A 130 -11.11 -11.04 22.68
CA PRO A 130 -11.51 -11.89 21.55
C PRO A 130 -11.52 -11.17 20.19
N VAL A 131 -11.92 -9.90 20.16
CA VAL A 131 -11.87 -9.08 18.95
C VAL A 131 -10.44 -8.83 18.50
N GLY A 132 -9.54 -8.47 19.42
CA GLY A 132 -8.12 -8.27 19.13
C GLY A 132 -7.42 -9.54 18.64
N ASP A 133 -7.64 -10.67 19.31
CA ASP A 133 -7.03 -11.95 18.92
C ASP A 133 -7.46 -12.38 17.50
N ALA A 134 -8.74 -12.16 17.15
CA ALA A 134 -9.27 -12.46 15.82
C ALA A 134 -8.71 -11.50 14.77
N ALA A 135 -8.62 -10.20 15.10
CA ALA A 135 -8.02 -9.17 14.25
C ALA A 135 -6.55 -9.50 13.92
N GLU A 136 -5.73 -9.74 14.95
CA GLU A 136 -4.31 -10.07 14.79
C GLU A 136 -4.14 -11.32 13.92
N THR A 137 -4.92 -12.36 14.18
CA THR A 137 -4.86 -13.60 13.41
C THR A 137 -5.20 -13.35 11.93
N GLY A 138 -6.27 -12.61 11.64
CA GLY A 138 -6.69 -12.29 10.28
C GLY A 138 -5.65 -11.46 9.53
N CYS A 139 -5.17 -10.39 10.17
CA CYS A 139 -4.16 -9.50 9.63
C CYS A 139 -2.84 -10.24 9.35
N ARG A 140 -2.32 -10.97 10.34
CA ARG A 140 -1.09 -11.78 10.20
C ARG A 140 -1.17 -12.76 9.03
N ASN A 141 -2.30 -13.46 8.88
CA ASN A 141 -2.47 -14.47 7.82
C ASN A 141 -2.44 -13.86 6.42
N GLN A 142 -2.89 -12.61 6.25
CA GLN A 142 -2.93 -11.96 4.95
C GLN A 142 -1.62 -11.23 4.58
N PHE A 143 -0.78 -10.93 5.56
CA PHE A 143 0.42 -10.10 5.41
C PHE A 143 1.32 -10.50 4.22
N ASP A 144 1.64 -11.80 4.11
CA ASP A 144 2.53 -12.33 3.06
C ASP A 144 1.99 -12.06 1.64
N SER A 145 0.68 -12.24 1.46
CA SER A 145 0.03 -12.01 0.17
C SER A 145 0.11 -10.56 -0.31
N PHE A 146 0.32 -9.60 0.61
CA PHE A 146 0.49 -8.20 0.27
C PHE A 146 1.97 -7.81 0.14
N VAL A 147 2.81 -8.17 1.11
CA VAL A 147 4.21 -7.71 1.20
C VAL A 147 5.16 -8.57 0.34
N GLY A 148 4.84 -9.84 0.13
CA GLY A 148 5.64 -10.81 -0.62
C GLY A 148 6.60 -11.65 0.23
N VAL A 149 6.62 -11.45 1.55
CA VAL A 149 7.29 -12.32 2.55
C VAL A 149 6.43 -12.40 3.81
N SER A 150 6.63 -13.45 4.61
CA SER A 150 5.93 -13.59 5.89
C SER A 150 6.29 -12.48 6.89
N TYR A 151 5.37 -12.20 7.82
CA TYR A 151 5.58 -11.21 8.87
C TYR A 151 6.90 -11.42 9.64
N ASP A 152 7.22 -12.65 10.01
CA ASP A 152 8.43 -12.99 10.78
C ASP A 152 9.75 -12.75 10.01
N GLN A 153 9.67 -12.56 8.68
CA GLN A 153 10.81 -12.28 7.80
C GLN A 153 10.88 -10.81 7.37
N SER A 154 9.86 -10.02 7.70
CA SER A 154 9.72 -8.62 7.31
C SER A 154 10.28 -7.68 8.39
N ILE A 155 10.77 -6.51 7.97
CA ILE A 155 11.03 -5.40 8.89
C ILE A 155 9.76 -4.58 9.18
N LEU A 156 8.77 -4.67 8.30
CA LEU A 156 7.52 -3.94 8.40
C LEU A 156 6.67 -4.54 9.51
N ALA A 157 6.03 -3.69 10.29
CA ALA A 157 5.10 -4.06 11.34
C ALA A 157 3.67 -3.74 10.89
N PHE A 158 2.68 -4.42 11.46
CA PHE A 158 1.27 -4.08 11.28
C PHE A 158 0.58 -3.78 12.60
N THR A 159 -0.53 -3.07 12.52
CA THR A 159 -1.50 -2.87 13.59
C THR A 159 -2.91 -2.93 12.99
N GLU A 160 -3.91 -3.08 13.85
CA GLU A 160 -5.30 -3.24 13.46
C GLU A 160 -6.16 -2.10 13.99
N TYR A 161 -7.07 -1.61 13.16
CA TYR A 161 -8.25 -0.90 13.63
C TYR A 161 -9.37 -1.93 13.77
N VAL A 162 -9.99 -1.97 14.95
CA VAL A 162 -11.00 -2.94 15.31
C VAL A 162 -12.28 -2.25 15.77
N PRO A 163 -13.44 -2.90 15.64
CA PRO A 163 -14.70 -2.35 16.13
C PRO A 163 -14.63 -2.12 17.64
N THR A 164 -15.25 -1.03 18.09
CA THR A 164 -15.49 -0.76 19.50
C THR A 164 -16.83 -1.38 19.91
N GLU A 165 -17.09 -1.51 21.22
CA GLU A 165 -18.42 -1.92 21.70
C GLU A 165 -19.54 -1.01 21.15
N THR A 166 -19.27 0.29 21.05
CA THR A 166 -20.20 1.29 20.50
C THR A 166 -20.48 1.08 19.02
N SER A 167 -19.43 0.92 18.19
CA SER A 167 -19.61 0.69 16.76
C SER A 167 -20.22 -0.69 16.48
N TRP A 168 -19.87 -1.69 17.28
CA TRP A 168 -20.49 -3.02 17.24
C TRP A 168 -22.00 -2.96 17.44
N GLY A 169 -22.48 -2.16 18.40
CA GLY A 169 -23.92 -1.91 18.62
C GLY A 169 -24.63 -1.25 17.43
N SER A 170 -23.87 -0.63 16.52
CA SER A 170 -24.36 -0.06 15.27
C SER A 170 -24.17 -0.99 14.06
N GLY A 171 -23.68 -2.21 14.28
CA GLY A 171 -23.48 -3.22 13.23
C GLY A 171 -22.08 -3.28 12.63
N ASP A 172 -21.13 -2.50 13.13
CA ASP A 172 -19.73 -2.56 12.67
C ASP A 172 -19.07 -3.87 13.09
N ARG A 173 -18.47 -4.56 12.11
CA ARG A 173 -17.70 -5.79 12.29
C ARG A 173 -16.32 -5.70 11.66
N THR A 174 -15.98 -4.55 11.10
CA THR A 174 -14.89 -4.41 10.16
C THR A 174 -13.57 -4.25 10.89
N VAL A 175 -12.60 -5.08 10.51
CA VAL A 175 -11.20 -4.98 10.92
C VAL A 175 -10.40 -4.46 9.73
N ILE A 176 -9.59 -3.43 9.99
CA ILE A 176 -8.71 -2.82 9.00
C ILE A 176 -7.28 -3.06 9.43
N CYS A 177 -6.52 -3.76 8.60
CA CYS A 177 -5.12 -4.06 8.86
C CYS A 177 -4.25 -3.05 8.13
N VAL A 178 -3.41 -2.33 8.88
CA VAL A 178 -2.47 -1.34 8.35
C VAL A 178 -1.04 -1.71 8.68
N LEU A 179 -0.09 -1.40 7.81
CA LEU A 179 1.32 -1.74 8.01
C LEU A 179 2.24 -0.57 7.66
N GLY A 180 3.43 -0.54 8.27
CA GLY A 180 4.44 0.48 8.04
C GLY A 180 5.84 0.04 8.45
N ASP A 181 6.84 0.88 8.16
CA ASP A 181 8.22 0.67 8.62
C ASP A 181 8.39 1.29 10.03
N PRO A 182 8.72 0.50 11.07
CA PRO A 182 8.95 1.03 12.42
C PRO A 182 10.14 2.00 12.51
N ASN A 183 10.97 2.10 11.48
CA ASN A 183 12.11 3.02 11.42
C ASN A 183 11.77 4.38 10.81
N GLY A 184 10.55 4.57 10.29
CA GLY A 184 10.06 5.87 9.82
C GLY A 184 9.14 5.78 8.61
N LYS A 185 8.84 6.94 8.05
CA LYS A 185 7.92 7.08 6.91
C LYS A 185 8.45 6.41 5.64
N THR A 186 7.53 5.86 4.87
CA THR A 186 7.78 5.23 3.57
C THR A 186 7.24 6.09 2.43
N THR A 187 7.67 5.82 1.20
CA THR A 187 7.17 6.49 -0.01
C THR A 187 6.96 5.46 -1.11
N GLY A 188 5.81 5.50 -1.76
CA GLY A 188 5.27 4.43 -2.58
C GLY A 188 4.48 3.41 -1.76
N THR A 189 3.74 2.55 -2.44
CA THR A 189 3.06 1.41 -1.82
C THR A 189 4.07 0.40 -1.29
N LEU A 190 3.74 -0.23 -0.16
CA LEU A 190 4.42 -1.35 0.47
C LEU A 190 3.99 -2.70 -0.10
N ARG A 191 3.07 -2.72 -1.08
CA ARG A 191 2.73 -3.92 -1.83
C ARG A 191 3.95 -4.47 -2.54
N GLY A 192 4.29 -5.72 -2.24
CA GLY A 192 5.47 -6.37 -2.82
C GLY A 192 6.79 -5.74 -2.40
N ALA A 193 6.85 -4.99 -1.29
CA ALA A 193 8.07 -4.31 -0.83
C ALA A 193 9.27 -5.23 -0.57
N ALA A 194 9.05 -6.55 -0.52
CA ALA A 194 10.11 -7.55 -0.42
C ALA A 194 10.66 -8.04 -1.78
N SER A 195 10.20 -7.48 -2.91
CA SER A 195 10.49 -7.95 -4.28
C SER A 195 11.58 -7.14 -5.00
#